data_AF-A0A8B9DFM1-F1
#
_entry.id   AF-A0A8B9DFM1-F1
#
_cell.length_a   1.000
_cell.length_b   1.000
_cell.length_c   1.000
_cell.angle_alpha   90.00
_cell.angle_beta   90.00
_cell.angle_gamma   90.00
#
_symmetry.space_group_name_H-M   'P 1'
#
loop_
_entity.id
_entity.type
_entity.pdbx_description
1 polymer ?
#
loop_
_entity_poly.entity_id
_entity_poly.type
_entity_poly.pdbx_seq_one_letter_code
_entity_poly.pdbx_strand_id
1 'polypeptide(L)'
;MRYLEETKFDVVFTDPVIPCGQIVAEHLSVPSVYFLRGIPCGIDFEATQCPNPPSYVPRVFTEHTDHMSFLQRVKNLVFDVQNFFLCDFMYQPYTKLASEFLQRDVTVLDLLRKASVWLLRLDFVLDYPRPLMPNIILIGGVNCAHKELPQSGIIHTAWHLFGAESGIF
;
A
#
# COMPACT_ATOMS: atom_id res chain seq x y z
N MET A 1 27.15 -5.06 -8.77
CA MET A 1 26.25 -5.43 -9.87
C MET A 1 26.56 -6.80 -10.46
N ARG A 2 27.80 -7.12 -10.86
CA ARG A 2 28.16 -8.44 -11.44
C ARG A 2 27.55 -9.66 -10.76
N TYR A 3 27.64 -9.77 -9.43
CA TYR A 3 27.01 -10.88 -8.69
C TYR A 3 25.49 -11.02 -8.95
N LEU A 4 24.75 -9.90 -8.97
CA LEU A 4 23.31 -9.92 -9.20
C LEU A 4 22.97 -10.29 -10.66
N GLU A 5 23.77 -9.82 -11.61
CA GLU A 5 23.62 -10.13 -13.04
C GLU A 5 23.93 -11.61 -13.34
N GLU A 6 24.96 -12.16 -12.69
CA GLU A 6 25.38 -13.55 -12.85
C GLU A 6 24.40 -14.55 -12.20
N THR A 7 23.77 -14.16 -11.09
CA THR A 7 22.85 -15.03 -10.34
C THR A 7 21.51 -15.24 -11.06
N LYS A 8 21.13 -14.35 -12.00
CA LYS A 8 19.90 -14.44 -12.83
C LYS A 8 18.62 -14.61 -12.01
N PHE A 9 18.32 -13.64 -11.15
CA PHE A 9 17.04 -13.61 -10.43
C PHE A 9 15.86 -13.42 -11.37
N ASP A 10 14.72 -14.04 -11.07
CA ASP A 10 13.50 -13.92 -11.88
C ASP A 10 12.61 -12.74 -11.46
N VAL A 11 12.75 -12.25 -10.22
CA VAL A 11 11.88 -11.22 -9.65
C VAL A 11 12.59 -10.44 -8.54
N VAL A 12 12.27 -9.14 -8.42
CA VAL A 12 12.66 -8.32 -7.27
C VAL A 12 11.46 -8.09 -6.37
N PHE A 13 11.55 -8.55 -5.13
CA PHE A 13 10.58 -8.27 -4.08
C PHE A 13 11.09 -7.14 -3.18
N THR A 14 10.37 -6.02 -3.11
CA THR A 14 10.87 -4.83 -2.41
C THR A 14 9.78 -3.94 -1.84
N ASP A 15 10.12 -3.13 -0.83
CA ASP A 15 9.25 -2.06 -0.34
C ASP A 15 9.52 -0.78 -1.16
N PRO A 16 8.53 -0.28 -1.92
CA PRO A 16 8.75 0.82 -2.82
C PRO A 16 8.93 2.20 -2.17
N VAL A 17 8.73 2.34 -0.85
CA VAL A 17 8.91 3.62 -0.14
C VAL A 17 10.34 4.14 -0.33
N ILE A 18 11.33 3.24 -0.35
CA ILE A 18 12.72 3.54 -0.67
C ILE A 18 13.03 2.95 -2.05
N PRO A 19 13.14 3.76 -3.12
CA PRO A 19 13.08 3.27 -4.50
C PRO A 19 14.33 2.54 -5.01
N CYS A 20 15.26 2.16 -4.13
CA CYS A 20 16.49 1.46 -4.50
C CYS A 20 16.21 0.09 -5.13
N GLY A 21 15.22 -0.65 -4.63
CA GLY A 21 14.84 -1.96 -5.18
C GLY A 21 14.33 -1.84 -6.61
N GLN A 22 13.56 -0.79 -6.91
CA GLN A 22 13.02 -0.52 -8.24
C GLN A 22 14.12 -0.11 -9.22
N ILE A 23 15.09 0.67 -8.78
CA ILE A 23 16.26 1.02 -9.59
C ILE A 23 17.04 -0.26 -9.97
N VAL A 24 17.23 -1.17 -9.01
CA VAL A 24 17.90 -2.45 -9.27
C VAL A 24 17.08 -3.36 -10.19
N ALA A 25 15.76 -3.43 -9.99
CA ALA A 25 14.85 -4.20 -10.84
C ALA A 25 14.89 -3.70 -12.30
N GLU A 26 14.89 -2.37 -12.47
CA GLU A 26 15.03 -1.73 -13.77
C GLU A 26 16.37 -2.04 -14.44
N HIS A 27 17.49 -1.98 -13.70
CA HIS A 27 18.82 -2.32 -14.21
C HIS A 27 18.91 -3.78 -14.64
N LEU A 28 18.38 -4.69 -13.84
CA LEU A 28 18.38 -6.14 -14.13
C LEU A 28 17.32 -6.54 -15.16
N SER A 29 16.42 -5.63 -15.54
CA SER A 29 15.31 -5.91 -16.47
C SER A 29 14.40 -7.07 -16.01
N VAL A 30 14.13 -7.13 -14.71
CA VAL A 30 13.29 -8.16 -14.08
C VAL A 30 12.00 -7.55 -13.52
N PRO A 31 10.89 -8.30 -13.48
CA PRO A 31 9.65 -7.83 -12.87
C PRO A 31 9.85 -7.51 -11.39
N SER A 32 9.15 -6.49 -10.91
CA SER A 32 9.16 -6.09 -9.51
C SER A 32 7.80 -6.34 -8.84
N VAL A 33 7.85 -6.82 -7.61
CA VAL A 33 6.70 -7.02 -6.72
C VAL A 33 6.88 -6.11 -5.52
N TYR A 34 5.89 -5.23 -5.31
CA TYR A 34 5.95 -4.21 -4.28
C TYR A 34 5.18 -4.62 -3.03
N PHE A 35 5.80 -4.43 -1.87
CA PHE A 35 5.20 -4.75 -0.58
C PHE A 35 5.22 -3.52 0.32
N LEU A 36 4.05 -2.93 0.54
CA LEU A 36 3.90 -1.66 1.27
C LEU A 36 2.53 -1.60 1.95
N ARG A 37 2.35 -0.63 2.84
CA ARG A 37 1.00 -0.24 3.30
C ARG A 37 0.39 0.83 2.39
N GLY A 38 1.21 1.72 1.88
CA GLY A 38 0.84 2.88 1.08
C GLY A 38 1.90 3.96 1.26
N ILE A 39 1.96 4.93 0.36
CA ILE A 39 2.91 6.04 0.45
C ILE A 39 2.16 7.27 0.98
N PRO A 40 2.58 7.90 2.10
CA PRO A 40 1.82 8.97 2.74
C PRO A 40 1.44 10.14 1.82
N CYS A 41 2.29 10.44 0.83
CA CYS A 41 2.06 11.49 -0.14
C CYS A 41 1.29 11.06 -1.40
N GLY A 42 0.94 9.79 -1.54
CA GLY A 42 -0.03 9.29 -2.51
C GLY A 42 0.50 8.98 -3.92
N ILE A 43 1.82 9.01 -4.14
CA ILE A 43 2.43 8.69 -5.45
C ILE A 43 2.16 7.25 -5.91
N ASP A 44 1.85 6.34 -4.98
CA ASP A 44 1.39 4.98 -5.28
C ASP A 44 0.05 4.96 -6.03
N PHE A 45 -0.87 5.87 -5.70
CA PHE A 45 -2.12 6.02 -6.45
C PHE A 45 -1.89 6.56 -7.85
N GLU A 46 -0.95 7.49 -8.01
CA GLU A 46 -0.56 8.00 -9.32
C GLU A 46 0.15 6.92 -10.16
N ALA A 47 1.05 6.14 -9.55
CA ALA A 47 1.76 5.06 -10.23
C ALA A 47 0.81 3.95 -10.69
N THR A 48 -0.18 3.60 -9.86
CA THR A 48 -1.19 2.57 -10.17
C THR A 48 -2.35 3.08 -10.99
N GLN A 49 -2.48 4.40 -11.20
CA GLN A 49 -3.65 5.04 -11.83
C GLN A 49 -4.98 4.71 -11.11
N CYS A 50 -4.92 4.40 -9.81
CA CYS A 50 -6.12 4.16 -9.00
C CYS A 50 -6.81 5.49 -8.64
N PRO A 51 -8.14 5.60 -8.81
CA PRO A 51 -8.89 6.77 -8.34
C PRO A 51 -8.76 6.98 -6.84
N ASN A 52 -8.33 8.17 -6.43
CA ASN A 52 -8.16 8.52 -5.03
C ASN A 52 -8.79 9.89 -4.69
N PRO A 53 -10.12 10.00 -4.69
CA PRO A 53 -10.84 11.27 -4.63
C PRO A 53 -10.85 11.89 -3.23
N PRO A 54 -10.42 13.16 -3.08
CA PRO A 54 -10.39 13.84 -1.77
C PRO A 54 -11.77 14.25 -1.25
N SER A 55 -12.85 14.01 -2.00
CA SER A 55 -14.21 14.39 -1.60
C SER A 55 -14.82 13.48 -0.53
N TYR A 56 -14.41 12.21 -0.48
CA TYR A 56 -14.91 11.22 0.49
C TYR A 56 -13.79 10.33 1.05
N VAL A 57 -12.57 10.40 0.52
CA VAL A 57 -11.43 9.68 1.12
C VAL A 57 -10.59 10.67 1.91
N PRO A 58 -10.48 10.50 3.23
CA PRO A 58 -9.70 11.39 4.06
C PRO A 58 -8.20 11.20 3.84
N ARG A 59 -7.45 12.30 3.80
CA ARG A 59 -6.00 12.32 3.72
C ARG A 59 -5.39 12.03 5.08
N VAL A 60 -4.23 11.38 5.07
CA VAL A 60 -3.45 11.12 6.27
C VAL A 60 -3.20 12.46 6.99
N PHE A 61 -3.25 12.46 8.33
CA PHE A 61 -3.10 13.64 9.20
C PHE A 61 -4.28 14.63 9.23
N THR A 62 -5.39 14.37 8.54
CA THR A 62 -6.60 15.23 8.65
C THR A 62 -7.55 14.83 9.78
N GLU A 63 -7.39 13.61 10.32
CA GLU A 63 -8.31 12.99 11.31
C GLU A 63 -9.78 13.01 10.85
N HIS A 64 -10.01 12.98 9.54
CA HIS A 64 -11.34 12.93 8.95
C HIS A 64 -11.77 11.49 8.69
N THR A 65 -13.09 11.29 8.61
CA THR A 65 -13.72 10.04 8.17
C THR A 65 -14.20 10.18 6.72
N ASP A 66 -14.88 9.17 6.20
CA ASP A 66 -15.60 9.21 4.92
C ASP A 66 -16.77 10.22 4.92
N HIS A 67 -17.30 10.52 6.10
CA HIS A 67 -18.35 11.52 6.30
C HIS A 67 -17.77 12.91 6.62
N MET A 68 -17.41 13.65 5.56
CA MET A 68 -16.91 15.03 5.66
C MET A 68 -17.96 16.09 5.29
N SER A 69 -18.06 17.15 6.09
CA SER A 69 -18.72 18.41 5.72
C SER A 69 -17.97 19.13 4.59
N PHE A 70 -18.62 20.12 3.96
CA PHE A 70 -18.00 20.89 2.87
C PHE A 70 -16.63 21.48 3.26
N LEU A 71 -16.53 22.11 4.43
CA LEU A 71 -15.26 22.70 4.89
C LEU A 71 -14.18 21.65 5.17
N GLN A 72 -14.56 20.49 5.71
CA GLN A 72 -13.64 19.37 5.89
C GLN A 72 -13.12 18.85 4.53
N ARG A 73 -13.97 18.78 3.50
CA ARG A 73 -13.54 18.41 2.14
C ARG A 73 -12.57 19.43 1.55
N VAL A 74 -12.81 20.71 1.75
CA VAL A 74 -11.89 21.78 1.33
C VAL A 74 -10.54 21.64 2.04
N LYS A 75 -10.55 21.42 3.36
CA LYS A 75 -9.33 21.14 4.13
C LYS A 75 -8.62 19.90 3.60
N ASN A 76 -9.36 18.82 3.33
CA ASN A 76 -8.82 17.57 2.82
C ASN A 76 -8.11 17.75 1.47
N LEU A 77 -8.68 18.56 0.57
CA LEU A 77 -8.06 18.93 -0.71
C LEU A 77 -6.77 19.76 -0.52
N VAL A 78 -6.74 20.68 0.46
CA VAL A 78 -5.53 21.45 0.77
C VAL A 78 -4.39 20.51 1.21
N PHE A 79 -4.68 19.54 2.06
CA PHE A 79 -3.69 18.53 2.49
C PHE A 79 -3.23 17.65 1.31
N ASP A 80 -4.13 17.30 0.40
CA ASP A 80 -3.81 16.51 -0.79
C ASP A 80 -2.76 17.21 -1.68
N VAL A 81 -3.00 18.49 -1.97
CA VAL A 81 -2.08 19.30 -2.78
C VAL A 81 -0.73 19.47 -2.09
N GLN A 82 -0.72 19.70 -0.77
CA GLN A 82 0.54 19.80 0.00
C GLN A 82 1.35 18.50 -0.05
N ASN A 83 0.68 17.36 0.07
CA ASN A 83 1.31 16.05 0.03
C ASN A 83 1.98 15.77 -1.32
N PHE A 84 1.37 16.18 -2.43
CA PHE A 84 1.98 16.05 -3.76
C PHE A 84 3.36 16.73 -3.84
N PHE A 85 3.46 17.99 -3.39
CA PHE A 85 4.74 18.72 -3.36
C PHE A 85 5.78 18.09 -2.41
N LEU A 86 5.34 17.52 -1.28
CA LEU A 86 6.23 16.81 -0.36
C LEU A 86 6.83 15.56 -0.99
N CYS A 87 6.04 14.85 -1.80
CA CYS A 87 6.47 13.67 -2.54
C CYS A 87 7.58 14.01 -3.54
N ASP A 88 7.39 15.06 -4.35
CA ASP A 88 8.42 15.52 -5.29
C ASP A 88 9.72 15.83 -4.57
N PHE A 89 9.68 16.62 -3.49
CA PHE A 89 10.86 16.97 -2.71
C PHE A 89 11.57 15.74 -2.11
N MET A 90 10.81 14.80 -1.55
CA MET A 90 11.35 13.57 -0.96
C MET A 90 12.03 12.67 -1.99
N TYR A 91 11.47 12.59 -3.20
CA TYR A 91 11.95 11.68 -4.25
C TYR A 91 12.97 12.32 -5.21
N GLN A 92 13.13 13.64 -5.24
CA GLN A 92 14.18 14.33 -6.02
C GLN A 92 15.58 13.68 -5.92
N PRO A 93 16.15 13.41 -4.73
CA PRO A 93 17.47 12.80 -4.65
C PRO A 93 17.53 11.40 -5.27
N TYR A 94 16.43 10.63 -5.16
CA TYR A 94 16.33 9.30 -5.74
C TYR A 94 16.15 9.34 -7.25
N THR A 95 15.38 10.30 -7.78
CA THR A 95 15.26 10.57 -9.21
C THR A 95 16.65 10.85 -9.81
N LYS A 96 17.44 11.73 -9.18
CA LYS A 96 18.80 12.02 -9.62
C LYS A 96 19.71 10.78 -9.57
N LEU A 97 19.68 10.04 -8.46
CA LEU A 97 20.44 8.81 -8.29
C LEU A 97 20.07 7.76 -9.34
N ALA A 98 18.78 7.58 -9.60
CA ALA A 98 18.27 6.61 -10.57
C ALA A 98 18.72 6.97 -11.99
N SER A 99 18.64 8.25 -12.37
CA SER A 99 19.07 8.70 -13.70
C SER A 99 20.57 8.56 -13.91
N GLU A 100 21.37 8.88 -12.89
CA GLU A 100 22.83 8.69 -12.92
C GLU A 100 23.20 7.20 -12.99
N PHE A 101 22.53 6.35 -12.21
CA PHE A 101 22.84 4.93 -12.17
C PHE A 101 22.42 4.20 -13.46
N LEU A 102 21.21 4.48 -13.97
CA LEU A 102 20.66 3.86 -15.17
C LEU A 102 21.12 4.55 -16.47
N GLN A 103 21.89 5.64 -16.37
CA GLN A 103 22.42 6.41 -17.50
C GLN A 103 21.33 6.90 -18.48
N ARG A 104 20.14 7.21 -17.96
CA ARG A 104 18.99 7.71 -18.73
C ARG A 104 18.06 8.51 -17.82
N ASP A 105 17.33 9.48 -18.35
CA ASP A 105 16.35 10.22 -17.56
C ASP A 105 15.19 9.30 -17.12
N VAL A 106 15.02 9.18 -15.80
CA VAL A 106 13.95 8.43 -15.14
C VAL A 106 13.39 9.22 -13.98
N THR A 107 12.09 9.10 -13.76
CA THR A 107 11.47 9.53 -12.51
C THR A 107 11.17 8.33 -11.61
N VAL A 108 11.07 8.57 -10.29
CA VAL A 108 10.59 7.54 -9.36
C VAL A 108 9.19 7.05 -9.75
N LEU A 109 8.33 7.95 -10.24
CA LEU A 109 7.00 7.58 -10.73
C LEU A 109 7.07 6.59 -11.91
N ASP A 110 8.00 6.77 -12.85
CA ASP A 110 8.19 5.83 -13.96
C ASP A 110 8.66 4.45 -13.49
N LEU A 111 9.51 4.41 -12.47
CA LEU A 111 9.93 3.15 -11.83
C LEU A 111 8.75 2.47 -11.12
N LEU A 112 7.91 3.24 -10.42
CA LEU A 112 6.74 2.70 -9.72
C LEU A 112 5.67 2.17 -10.69
N ARG A 113 5.45 2.83 -11.84
CA ARG A 113 4.51 2.38 -12.88
C ARG A 113 4.82 1.00 -13.45
N LYS A 114 6.07 0.53 -13.33
CA LYS A 114 6.52 -0.77 -13.85
C LYS A 114 6.26 -1.95 -12.93
N ALA A 115 5.61 -1.76 -11.78
CA ALA A 115 5.31 -2.86 -10.87
C ALA A 115 4.44 -3.92 -11.55
N SER A 116 4.83 -5.18 -11.39
CA SER A 116 4.03 -6.31 -11.84
C SER A 116 2.87 -6.60 -10.87
N VAL A 117 3.14 -6.53 -9.56
CA VAL A 117 2.15 -6.76 -8.51
C VAL A 117 2.38 -5.80 -7.34
N TRP A 118 1.28 -5.27 -6.80
CA TRP A 118 1.27 -4.47 -5.57
C TRP A 118 0.63 -5.28 -4.45
N LEU A 119 1.42 -5.70 -3.47
CA LEU A 119 0.95 -6.33 -2.24
C LEU A 119 0.77 -5.25 -1.17
N LEU A 120 -0.48 -4.86 -0.93
CA LEU A 120 -0.83 -3.84 0.06
C LEU A 120 -1.13 -4.49 1.41
N ARG A 121 -0.35 -4.15 2.44
CA ARG A 121 -0.52 -4.57 3.84
C ARG A 121 -1.72 -3.88 4.51
N LEU A 122 -2.88 -4.07 3.93
CA LEU A 122 -4.15 -3.49 4.30
C LEU A 122 -5.23 -4.56 4.16
N ASP A 123 -6.34 -4.33 4.84
CA ASP A 123 -7.55 -5.12 4.69
C ASP A 123 -8.67 -4.20 4.22
N PHE A 124 -9.56 -4.68 3.36
CA PHE A 124 -10.67 -3.89 2.84
C PHE A 124 -11.63 -3.43 3.95
N VAL A 125 -11.65 -4.12 5.10
CA VAL A 125 -12.45 -3.73 6.28
C VAL A 125 -11.89 -2.47 6.97
N LEU A 126 -10.59 -2.21 6.84
CA LEU A 126 -9.88 -1.13 7.54
C LEU A 126 -9.53 0.07 6.65
N ASP A 127 -9.85 0.02 5.36
CA ASP A 127 -9.59 1.10 4.41
C ASP A 127 -10.89 1.65 3.80
N TYR A 128 -10.83 2.89 3.33
CA TYR A 128 -11.97 3.56 2.72
C TYR A 128 -12.26 2.99 1.32
N PRO A 129 -13.54 2.84 0.94
CA PRO A 129 -13.93 2.19 -0.30
C PRO A 129 -13.43 2.99 -1.51
N ARG A 130 -12.50 2.41 -2.26
CA ARG A 130 -11.96 2.96 -3.51
C ARG A 130 -11.71 1.85 -4.53
N PRO A 131 -11.78 2.14 -5.83
CA PRO A 131 -11.41 1.18 -6.85
C PRO A 131 -9.93 0.80 -6.76
N LEU A 132 -9.61 -0.48 -6.99
CA LEU A 132 -8.26 -1.01 -7.05
C LEU A 132 -7.97 -1.56 -8.44
N MET A 133 -6.72 -1.47 -8.89
CA MET A 133 -6.31 -2.12 -10.13
C MET A 133 -6.17 -3.63 -9.98
N PRO A 134 -6.35 -4.41 -11.07
CA PRO A 134 -6.27 -5.88 -11.01
C PRO A 134 -4.93 -6.45 -10.54
N ASN A 135 -3.84 -5.68 -10.66
CA ASN A 135 -2.51 -6.07 -10.18
C ASN A 135 -2.26 -5.71 -8.71
N ILE A 136 -3.28 -5.25 -7.98
CA ILE A 136 -3.21 -4.93 -6.55
C ILE A 136 -3.87 -6.06 -5.75
N ILE A 137 -3.13 -6.59 -4.77
CA ILE A 137 -3.58 -7.65 -3.87
C ILE A 137 -3.50 -7.12 -2.44
N LEU A 138 -4.63 -7.12 -1.74
CA LEU A 138 -4.70 -6.77 -0.33
C LEU A 138 -4.27 -7.98 0.51
N ILE A 139 -3.27 -7.78 1.36
CA ILE A 139 -2.71 -8.78 2.26
C ILE A 139 -2.84 -8.30 3.72
N GLY A 140 -4.03 -8.47 4.27
CA GLY A 140 -4.32 -8.26 5.68
C GLY A 140 -3.73 -9.36 6.57
N GLY A 141 -3.49 -9.06 7.85
CA GLY A 141 -3.20 -10.08 8.87
C GLY A 141 -1.86 -10.84 8.75
N VAL A 142 -1.00 -10.51 7.79
CA VAL A 142 0.28 -11.22 7.51
C VAL A 142 1.27 -11.26 8.68
N ASN A 143 1.13 -10.36 9.66
CA ASN A 143 1.98 -10.32 10.85
C ASN A 143 1.47 -11.21 12.01
N CYS A 144 0.31 -11.87 11.85
CA CYS A 144 -0.21 -12.76 12.88
C CYS A 144 0.49 -14.12 12.80
N ALA A 145 1.18 -14.52 13.85
CA ALA A 145 1.63 -15.91 13.99
C ALA A 145 0.40 -16.82 14.06
N HIS A 146 0.44 -17.97 13.38
CA HIS A 146 -0.60 -18.99 13.48
C HIS A 146 -0.59 -19.56 14.90
N LYS A 147 -1.35 -18.93 15.79
CA LYS A 147 -1.65 -19.48 17.11
C LYS A 147 -2.98 -20.20 16.96
N GLU A 148 -2.98 -21.51 17.16
CA GLU A 148 -4.23 -22.26 17.19
C GLU A 148 -5.16 -21.62 18.21
N LEU A 149 -6.39 -21.35 17.78
CA LEU A 149 -7.44 -20.88 18.68
C LEU A 149 -7.60 -21.95 19.77
N PRO A 150 -7.57 -21.59 21.07
CA PRO A 150 -7.82 -22.57 22.12
C PRO A 150 -9.23 -23.14 21.95
N GLN A 151 -9.33 -24.38 21.48
CA GLN A 151 -10.60 -25.08 21.23
C GLN A 151 -11.45 -25.23 22.51
N SER A 152 -10.86 -25.00 23.69
CA SER A 152 -11.52 -25.20 24.99
C SER A 152 -12.42 -24.05 25.46
N GLY A 153 -12.31 -22.83 24.90
CA GLY A 153 -13.05 -21.67 25.38
C GLY A 153 -14.30 -21.30 24.58
N ILE A 154 -14.33 -21.60 23.29
CA ILE A 154 -15.41 -21.16 22.39
C ILE A 154 -16.64 -22.07 22.54
N ILE A 155 -16.43 -23.37 22.75
CA ILE A 155 -17.55 -24.32 22.87
C ILE A 155 -18.33 -24.03 24.16
N HIS A 156 -17.66 -23.82 25.30
CA HIS A 156 -18.35 -23.55 26.57
C HIS A 156 -19.10 -22.21 26.59
N THR A 157 -18.54 -21.16 25.96
CA THR A 157 -19.18 -19.84 25.93
C THR A 157 -20.32 -19.80 24.91
N ALA A 158 -20.18 -20.51 23.78
CA ALA A 158 -21.27 -20.68 22.81
C ALA A 158 -22.43 -21.49 23.39
N TRP A 159 -22.17 -22.55 24.17
CA TRP A 159 -23.23 -23.28 24.89
C TRP A 159 -23.93 -22.43 25.94
N HIS A 160 -23.23 -21.52 26.63
CA HIS A 160 -23.87 -20.60 27.57
C HIS A 160 -24.67 -19.47 26.89
N LEU A 161 -24.25 -19.02 25.71
CA LEU A 161 -24.97 -17.99 24.95
C LEU A 161 -26.15 -18.55 24.14
N PHE A 162 -26.04 -19.78 23.61
CA PHE A 162 -27.15 -20.44 22.90
C PHE A 162 -28.05 -21.29 23.80
N GLY A 163 -27.56 -21.74 24.96
CA GLY A 163 -28.33 -22.50 25.95
C GLY A 163 -29.19 -21.63 26.89
N ALA A 164 -29.11 -20.30 26.78
CA ALA A 164 -29.98 -19.38 27.52
C ALA A 164 -31.30 -19.08 26.79
N GLU A 165 -31.49 -19.54 25.54
CA GLU A 165 -32.71 -19.31 24.76
C GLU A 165 -33.60 -20.55 24.58
N SER A 166 -33.30 -21.68 25.23
CA SER A 166 -34.15 -22.87 25.14
C SER A 166 -34.37 -23.54 26.50
N GLY A 167 -35.31 -22.97 27.24
CA GLY A 167 -35.99 -23.64 28.35
C GLY A 167 -37.42 -23.11 28.48
N ILE A 168 -38.40 -23.98 28.17
CA ILE A 168 -39.88 -23.80 28.24
C ILE A 168 -40.45 -23.22 26.91
N PHE A 169 -41.12 -23.96 26.03
CA PHE A 169 -41.87 -25.24 26.12
C PHE A 169 -41.26 -26.38 25.29
#